data_AF-A0A078KQ92-F1
#
_entry.id   AF-A0A078KQ92-F1
#
_cell.length_a   1.000
_cell.length_b   1.000
_cell.length_c   1.000
_cell.angle_alpha   90.00
_cell.angle_beta   90.00
_cell.angle_gamma   90.00
#
_symmetry.space_group_name_H-M   'P 1'
#
loop_
_entity.id
_entity.type
_entity.pdbx_description
1 polymer ?
#
loop_
_entity_poly.entity_id
_entity_poly.type
_entity_poly.pdbx_seq_one_letter_code
_entity_poly.pdbx_strand_id
1 'polypeptide(L)'
;MPSLLDILKSGSALGTHEDLASGETVESSLEDLFLQLCNKLDPSFKPTEGSITFAIDSFDESAWGLIEQEDVFAENVFLATGTPHAKICHMRHYSNGEGAHWHALFAQMDEKGELESITITDSRLNAKAQTKQGITAQRDIDTNPFLQTNSSKIQFIPGIEQPPKTSTCWIHALANLASLATCSEVYKRQKSGGTLGQELHSLLLPPVKKEKTGKKAMPPQPNEQSPLLPTIPLVEKKETVITETESPRFSKRATFFKAEDKKPSEPATDSKSYTASLGLLFIGATVTGVATLALTAVITLSLPVSIGLLVTGLLILLVGAALLTKNCLVSNADEEIELDSEESYSFS
;
A
#
# COMPACT_ATOMS: atom_id res chain seq x y z
N MET A 1 -14.45 18.67 -15.57
CA MET A 1 -13.82 17.96 -14.44
C MET A 1 -12.44 18.59 -14.23
N PRO A 2 -11.89 18.61 -13.01
CA PRO A 2 -10.53 19.10 -12.77
C PRO A 2 -9.47 18.10 -13.29
N SER A 3 -8.27 18.59 -13.62
CA SER A 3 -7.11 17.71 -13.82
C SER A 3 -6.54 17.26 -12.47
N LEU A 4 -5.73 16.20 -12.43
CA LEU A 4 -5.07 15.78 -11.19
C LEU A 4 -4.17 16.89 -10.62
N LEU A 5 -3.55 17.69 -11.48
CA LEU A 5 -2.73 18.84 -11.06
C LEU A 5 -3.57 19.94 -10.39
N ASP A 6 -4.82 20.14 -10.84
CA ASP A 6 -5.76 21.07 -10.20
C ASP A 6 -6.19 20.54 -8.81
N ILE A 7 -6.50 19.24 -8.71
CA ILE A 7 -6.85 18.56 -7.45
C ILE A 7 -5.68 18.64 -6.46
N LEU A 8 -4.44 18.41 -6.93
CA LEU A 8 -3.21 18.56 -6.15
C LEU A 8 -3.11 19.97 -5.56
N LYS A 9 -3.29 20.99 -6.39
CA LYS A 9 -3.16 22.39 -5.98
C LYS A 9 -4.24 22.80 -4.98
N SER A 10 -5.48 22.36 -5.18
CA SER A 10 -6.60 22.66 -4.28
C SER A 10 -6.53 21.88 -2.97
N GLY A 11 -5.82 20.75 -2.94
CA GLY A 11 -5.79 19.86 -1.78
C GLY A 11 -7.10 19.09 -1.61
N SER A 12 -7.80 18.83 -2.71
CA SER A 12 -9.07 18.10 -2.70
C SER A 12 -8.86 16.61 -2.40
N ALA A 13 -9.92 15.94 -1.93
CA ALA A 13 -9.93 14.48 -1.81
C ALA A 13 -9.71 13.83 -3.19
N LEU A 14 -9.18 12.61 -3.17
CA LEU A 14 -8.98 11.79 -4.36
C LEU A 14 -9.33 10.34 -4.00
N GLY A 15 -10.34 9.78 -4.66
CA GLY A 15 -10.63 8.35 -4.70
C GLY A 15 -10.01 7.67 -5.91
N THR A 16 -10.01 6.34 -5.93
CA THR A 16 -9.41 5.50 -6.99
C THR A 16 -10.23 5.42 -8.27
N HIS A 17 -11.53 5.73 -8.20
CA HIS A 17 -12.49 5.59 -9.30
C HIS A 17 -13.10 6.93 -9.73
N GLU A 18 -12.43 8.05 -9.46
CA GLU A 18 -12.90 9.38 -9.89
C GLU A 18 -12.65 9.62 -11.38
N ASP A 19 -13.60 10.29 -12.05
CA ASP A 19 -13.45 10.71 -13.44
C ASP A 19 -12.57 11.98 -13.53
N LEU A 20 -11.45 11.88 -14.25
CA LEU A 20 -10.56 13.01 -14.53
C LEU A 20 -10.88 13.68 -15.87
N ALA A 21 -10.52 14.96 -16.01
CA ALA A 21 -10.83 15.79 -17.19
C ALA A 21 -10.36 15.22 -18.54
N SER A 22 -9.31 14.42 -18.54
CA SER A 22 -8.64 13.83 -19.70
C SER A 22 -9.22 12.46 -20.11
N GLY A 23 -10.15 11.89 -19.34
CA GLY A 23 -10.56 10.49 -19.49
C GLY A 23 -9.48 9.48 -19.06
N GLU A 24 -8.39 9.97 -18.45
CA GLU A 24 -7.35 9.15 -17.85
C GLU A 24 -7.84 8.55 -16.52
N THR A 25 -7.29 7.41 -16.17
CA THR A 25 -7.53 6.79 -14.86
C THR A 25 -6.71 7.50 -13.78
N VAL A 26 -7.21 7.47 -12.54
CA VAL A 26 -6.49 8.01 -11.39
C VAL A 26 -5.11 7.38 -11.23
N GLU A 27 -4.98 6.07 -11.46
CA GLU A 27 -3.71 5.35 -11.44
C GLU A 27 -2.71 5.92 -12.44
N SER A 28 -3.08 5.98 -13.73
CA SER A 28 -2.21 6.51 -14.78
C SER A 28 -1.79 7.96 -14.53
N SER A 29 -2.69 8.80 -14.04
CA SER A 29 -2.37 10.20 -13.74
C SER A 29 -1.49 10.34 -12.49
N LEU A 30 -1.67 9.48 -11.48
CA LEU A 30 -0.80 9.45 -10.29
C LEU A 30 0.61 8.95 -10.64
N GLU A 31 0.73 7.95 -11.52
CA GLU A 31 2.02 7.48 -12.01
C GLU A 31 2.79 8.58 -12.74
N ASP A 32 2.14 9.28 -13.69
CA ASP A 32 2.77 10.40 -14.40
C ASP A 32 3.20 11.50 -13.42
N LEU A 33 2.33 11.86 -12.47
CA LEU A 33 2.65 12.85 -11.45
C LEU A 33 3.80 12.40 -10.53
N PHE A 34 3.85 11.12 -10.15
CA PHE A 34 4.94 10.51 -9.40
C PHE A 34 6.27 10.65 -10.16
N LEU A 35 6.32 10.25 -11.43
CA LEU A 35 7.51 10.34 -12.25
C LEU A 35 7.97 11.79 -12.46
N GLN A 36 7.03 12.72 -12.66
CA GLN A 36 7.34 14.14 -12.72
C GLN A 36 7.95 14.63 -11.40
N LEU A 37 7.40 14.25 -10.25
CA LEU A 37 7.95 14.60 -8.95
C LEU A 37 9.35 14.03 -8.74
N CYS A 38 9.58 12.75 -9.06
CA CYS A 38 10.91 12.13 -8.99
C CYS A 38 11.94 12.93 -9.79
N ASN A 39 11.64 13.26 -11.04
CA ASN A 39 12.51 14.07 -11.90
C ASN A 39 12.78 15.49 -11.34
N LYS A 40 11.86 16.06 -10.56
CA LYS A 40 12.04 17.37 -9.91
C LYS A 40 12.86 17.28 -8.62
N LEU A 41 12.68 16.21 -7.85
CA LEU A 41 13.41 15.99 -6.60
C LEU A 41 14.87 15.62 -6.87
N ASP A 42 15.11 14.80 -7.90
CA ASP A 42 16.44 14.45 -8.37
C ASP A 42 16.49 14.49 -9.90
N PRO A 43 17.07 15.54 -10.51
CA PRO A 43 17.25 15.60 -11.97
C PRO A 43 18.17 14.53 -12.56
N SER A 44 18.95 13.83 -11.71
CA SER A 44 19.76 12.70 -12.13
C SER A 44 18.99 11.39 -12.14
N PHE A 45 17.76 11.39 -11.59
CA PHE A 45 16.83 10.28 -11.64
C PHE A 45 16.55 9.90 -13.09
N LYS A 46 17.00 8.71 -13.47
CA LYS A 46 16.72 8.09 -14.76
C LYS A 46 16.18 6.71 -14.46
N PRO A 47 14.85 6.52 -14.42
CA PRO A 47 14.30 5.19 -14.22
C PRO A 47 14.81 4.32 -15.36
N THR A 48 15.58 3.29 -15.01
CA THR A 48 15.90 2.23 -15.97
C THR A 48 14.67 1.35 -16.07
N GLU A 49 14.38 0.80 -17.24
CA GLU A 49 13.23 -0.09 -17.41
C GLU A 49 13.27 -1.24 -16.38
N GLY A 50 12.18 -1.45 -15.64
CA GLY A 50 12.08 -2.45 -14.57
C GLY A 50 12.72 -2.06 -13.22
N SER A 51 13.43 -0.93 -13.13
CA SER A 51 14.06 -0.49 -11.87
C SER A 51 13.08 0.13 -10.88
N ILE A 52 11.94 0.65 -11.37
CA ILE A 52 10.93 1.32 -10.55
C ILE A 52 9.55 0.95 -11.08
N THR A 53 8.70 0.47 -10.18
CA THR A 53 7.29 0.18 -10.45
C THR A 53 6.45 1.11 -9.59
N PHE A 54 5.48 1.79 -10.19
CA PHE A 54 4.44 2.51 -9.47
C PHE A 54 3.12 1.77 -9.63
N ALA A 55 2.36 1.64 -8.53
CA ALA A 55 1.03 1.03 -8.57
C ALA A 55 0.15 1.59 -7.46
N ILE A 56 -1.15 1.38 -7.60
CA ILE A 56 -2.12 1.67 -6.54
C ILE A 56 -3.05 0.47 -6.34
N ASP A 57 -3.61 0.34 -5.14
CA ASP A 57 -4.77 -0.53 -4.89
C ASP A 57 -5.76 0.13 -3.95
N SER A 58 -6.98 -0.43 -3.92
CA SER A 58 -8.08 0.06 -3.08
C SER A 58 -8.67 -1.08 -2.29
N PHE A 59 -8.83 -0.86 -0.99
CA PHE A 59 -9.47 -1.78 -0.09
C PHE A 59 -10.77 -1.16 0.45
N ASP A 60 -11.90 -1.78 0.11
CA ASP A 60 -13.18 -1.46 0.75
C ASP A 60 -13.29 -2.26 2.06
N GLU A 61 -13.18 -1.55 3.17
CA GLU A 61 -13.25 -2.13 4.51
C GLU A 61 -14.67 -2.62 4.83
N SER A 62 -15.69 -2.06 4.18
CA SER A 62 -17.07 -2.53 4.36
C SER A 62 -17.32 -3.90 3.71
N ALA A 63 -16.45 -4.30 2.78
CA ALA A 63 -16.46 -5.60 2.11
C ALA A 63 -15.48 -6.61 2.74
N TRP A 64 -14.84 -6.28 3.86
CA TRP A 64 -13.82 -7.14 4.46
C TRP A 64 -14.40 -8.51 4.86
N GLY A 65 -13.83 -9.59 4.32
CA GLY A 65 -14.27 -10.96 4.56
C GLY A 65 -15.43 -11.41 3.65
N LEU A 66 -15.98 -10.52 2.83
CA LEU A 66 -16.98 -10.83 1.82
C LEU A 66 -16.37 -10.99 0.42
N ILE A 67 -15.30 -10.26 0.14
CA ILE A 67 -14.61 -10.26 -1.15
C ILE A 67 -13.11 -10.41 -0.88
N GLU A 68 -12.46 -11.33 -1.60
CA GLU A 68 -11.00 -11.43 -1.66
C GLU A 68 -10.49 -10.25 -2.48
N GLN A 69 -9.68 -9.39 -1.84
CA GLN A 69 -9.12 -8.19 -2.46
C GLN A 69 -7.65 -8.48 -2.78
N GLU A 70 -7.27 -8.32 -4.03
CA GLU A 70 -5.92 -8.62 -4.51
C GLU A 70 -4.90 -7.63 -3.91
N ASP A 71 -3.80 -8.17 -3.39
CA ASP A 71 -2.69 -7.36 -2.88
C ASP A 71 -1.69 -7.07 -4.01
N VAL A 72 -1.98 -6.00 -4.76
CA VAL A 72 -1.17 -5.56 -5.91
C VAL A 72 0.27 -5.22 -5.47
N PHE A 73 0.44 -4.71 -4.24
CA PHE A 73 1.78 -4.45 -3.70
C PHE A 73 2.58 -5.75 -3.56
N ALA A 74 2.00 -6.77 -2.92
CA ALA A 74 2.64 -8.07 -2.77
C ALA A 74 2.99 -8.69 -4.12
N GLU A 75 2.05 -8.66 -5.08
CA GLU A 75 2.29 -9.15 -6.45
C GLU A 75 3.49 -8.44 -7.10
N ASN A 76 3.55 -7.11 -7.04
CA ASN A 76 4.65 -6.35 -7.62
C ASN A 76 5.99 -6.65 -6.94
N VAL A 77 6.01 -6.90 -5.63
CA VAL A 77 7.23 -7.32 -4.93
C VAL A 77 7.66 -8.73 -5.37
N PHE A 78 6.72 -9.65 -5.56
CA PHE A 78 7.05 -10.98 -6.10
C PHE A 78 7.59 -10.91 -7.52
N LEU A 79 6.98 -10.11 -8.40
CA LEU A 79 7.42 -9.93 -9.79
C LEU A 79 8.81 -9.29 -9.90
N ALA A 80 9.16 -8.41 -8.97
CA ALA A 80 10.47 -7.77 -8.94
C ALA A 80 11.57 -8.65 -8.33
N THR A 81 11.24 -9.79 -7.73
CA THR A 81 12.25 -10.71 -7.17
C THR A 81 13.19 -11.21 -8.28
N GLY A 82 14.49 -11.13 -8.01
CA GLY A 82 15.54 -11.41 -8.99
C GLY A 82 15.94 -10.23 -9.88
N THR A 83 15.34 -9.05 -9.66
CA THR A 83 15.75 -7.79 -10.31
C THR A 83 16.53 -6.93 -9.31
N PRO A 84 17.87 -6.84 -9.44
CA PRO A 84 18.69 -6.05 -8.53
C PRO A 84 18.24 -4.58 -8.45
N HIS A 85 18.22 -4.03 -7.25
CA HIS A 85 17.89 -2.63 -6.98
C HIS A 85 16.51 -2.16 -7.45
N ALA A 86 15.59 -3.07 -7.78
CA ALA A 86 14.22 -2.71 -8.10
C ALA A 86 13.54 -2.02 -6.91
N LYS A 87 12.74 -1.00 -7.21
CA LYS A 87 11.98 -0.22 -6.22
C LYS A 87 10.49 -0.29 -6.55
N ILE A 88 9.68 -0.69 -5.58
CA ILE A 88 8.23 -0.77 -5.72
C ILE A 88 7.61 0.37 -4.93
N CYS A 89 6.96 1.30 -5.62
CA CYS A 89 6.34 2.48 -5.05
C CYS A 89 4.82 2.31 -5.12
N HIS A 90 4.16 2.14 -3.99
CA HIS A 90 2.76 1.74 -3.97
C HIS A 90 1.93 2.65 -3.07
N MET A 91 0.80 3.14 -3.60
CA MET A 91 -0.18 3.86 -2.79
C MET A 91 -1.37 2.96 -2.52
N ARG A 92 -1.65 2.72 -1.24
CA ARG A 92 -2.81 1.93 -0.83
C ARG A 92 -3.90 2.84 -0.30
N HIS A 93 -5.11 2.66 -0.83
CA HIS A 93 -6.30 3.36 -0.43
C HIS A 93 -7.19 2.46 0.42
N TYR A 94 -7.53 2.88 1.64
CA TYR A 94 -8.58 2.26 2.42
C TYR A 94 -9.79 3.16 2.45
N SER A 95 -10.97 2.61 2.16
CA SER A 95 -12.24 3.29 2.33
C SER A 95 -13.20 2.48 3.17
N ASN A 96 -13.88 3.16 4.07
CA ASN A 96 -15.12 2.69 4.68
C ASN A 96 -16.22 3.72 4.34
N GLY A 97 -17.49 3.36 4.50
CA GLY A 97 -18.61 4.27 4.20
C GLY A 97 -18.59 5.63 4.92
N GLU A 98 -17.68 5.82 5.90
CA GLU A 98 -17.50 7.07 6.64
C GLU A 98 -16.32 7.91 6.13
N GLY A 99 -15.33 7.30 5.47
CA GLY A 99 -14.14 8.00 5.04
C GLY A 99 -13.14 7.15 4.27
N ALA A 100 -12.18 7.86 3.68
CA ALA A 100 -11.13 7.32 2.85
C ALA A 100 -9.77 7.80 3.36
N HIS A 101 -8.75 6.95 3.23
CA HIS A 101 -7.39 7.30 3.62
C HIS A 101 -6.35 6.58 2.77
N TRP A 102 -5.30 7.30 2.42
CA TRP A 102 -4.18 6.81 1.64
C TRP A 102 -2.92 6.73 2.50
N HIS A 103 -2.16 5.66 2.33
CA HIS A 103 -0.79 5.55 2.85
C HIS A 103 0.14 4.99 1.77
N ALA A 104 1.44 5.11 2.00
CA ALA A 104 2.46 4.71 1.04
C ALA A 104 3.23 3.49 1.54
N LEU A 105 3.45 2.53 0.64
CA LEU A 105 4.35 1.39 0.81
C LEU A 105 5.47 1.49 -0.23
N PHE A 106 6.70 1.33 0.23
CA PHE A 106 7.89 1.36 -0.61
C PHE A 106 8.72 0.11 -0.34
N ALA A 107 8.93 -0.75 -1.33
CA ALA A 107 9.84 -1.87 -1.22
C ALA A 107 11.11 -1.64 -2.04
N GLN A 108 12.23 -2.15 -1.56
CA GLN A 108 13.51 -2.11 -2.25
C GLN A 108 14.13 -3.50 -2.30
N MET A 109 14.63 -3.87 -3.48
CA MET A 109 15.45 -5.07 -3.69
C MET A 109 16.93 -4.76 -3.51
N ASP A 110 17.70 -5.73 -3.01
CA ASP A 110 19.14 -5.64 -2.85
C ASP A 110 19.90 -5.87 -4.18
N GLU A 111 21.24 -5.97 -4.12
CA GLU A 111 22.12 -6.28 -5.26
C GLU A 111 21.85 -7.64 -5.91
N LYS A 112 21.19 -8.56 -5.20
CA LYS A 112 20.84 -9.91 -5.68
C LYS A 112 19.41 -9.99 -6.19
N GLY A 113 18.62 -8.93 -6.04
CA GLY A 113 17.20 -8.93 -6.34
C GLY A 113 16.35 -9.59 -5.24
N GLU A 114 16.87 -9.73 -4.03
CA GLU A 114 16.11 -10.17 -2.87
C GLU A 114 15.47 -8.95 -2.18
N LEU A 115 14.27 -9.13 -1.61
CA LEU A 115 13.61 -8.07 -0.85
C LEU A 115 14.49 -7.64 0.33
N GLU A 116 14.99 -6.40 0.30
CA GLU A 116 15.86 -5.83 1.33
C GLU A 116 15.01 -5.21 2.46
N SER A 117 14.09 -4.32 2.08
CA SER A 117 13.30 -3.54 3.04
C SER A 117 11.93 -3.17 2.48
N ILE A 118 11.00 -2.94 3.40
CA ILE A 118 9.68 -2.33 3.15
C ILE A 118 9.55 -1.11 4.06
N THR A 119 9.52 0.09 3.49
CA THR A 119 9.20 1.33 4.19
C THR A 119 7.72 1.64 4.05
N ILE A 120 7.02 1.83 5.17
CA ILE A 120 5.60 2.22 5.19
C ILE A 120 5.49 3.58 5.85
N THR A 121 4.75 4.50 5.22
CA THR A 121 4.54 5.85 5.74
C THR A 121 3.06 6.20 5.79
N ASP A 122 2.67 6.93 6.82
CA ASP A 122 1.31 7.45 7.00
C ASP A 122 1.37 8.91 7.45
N SER A 123 0.45 9.71 6.93
CA SER A 123 0.30 11.13 7.29
C SER A 123 -0.67 11.36 8.45
N ARG A 124 -1.45 10.35 8.85
CA ARG A 124 -2.31 10.37 10.02
C ARG A 124 -1.75 9.45 11.10
N LEU A 125 -1.39 10.03 12.23
CA LEU A 125 -0.75 9.32 13.33
C LEU A 125 -1.74 9.13 14.49
N ASN A 126 -1.64 7.99 15.17
CA ASN A 126 -2.41 7.73 16.37
C ASN A 126 -1.84 8.56 17.54
N ALA A 127 -2.51 9.66 17.87
CA ALA A 127 -2.12 10.55 18.96
C ALA A 127 -2.09 9.87 20.35
N LYS A 128 -2.74 8.71 20.51
CA LYS A 128 -2.78 7.94 21.76
C LYS A 128 -1.68 6.89 21.86
N ALA A 129 -1.03 6.53 20.75
CA ALA A 129 0.03 5.55 20.76
C ALA A 129 1.34 6.20 21.23
N GLN A 130 2.07 5.50 22.11
CA GLN A 130 3.38 5.97 22.60
C GLN A 130 4.42 6.01 21.48
N THR A 131 4.31 5.05 20.56
CA THR A 131 5.01 5.03 19.28
C THR A 131 4.08 5.70 18.28
N LYS A 132 4.50 6.80 17.64
CA LYS A 132 3.67 7.54 16.66
C LYS A 132 3.32 6.68 15.44
N GLN A 133 2.41 5.73 15.57
CA GLN A 133 2.02 4.77 14.54
C GLN A 133 1.01 5.40 13.57
N GLY A 134 1.08 5.01 12.31
CA GLY A 134 0.09 5.38 11.29
C GLY A 134 -1.24 4.67 11.52
N ILE A 135 -2.37 5.33 11.23
CA ILE A 135 -3.69 4.75 11.49
C ILE A 135 -3.96 3.56 10.55
N THR A 136 -3.81 3.74 9.24
CA THR A 136 -4.03 2.62 8.29
C THR A 136 -2.75 1.84 8.07
N ALA A 137 -1.59 2.48 8.11
CA ALA A 137 -0.32 1.78 7.96
C ALA A 137 -0.12 0.72 9.05
N GLN A 138 -0.41 1.03 10.32
CA GLN A 138 -0.29 0.03 11.39
C GLN A 138 -1.28 -1.11 11.22
N ARG A 139 -2.52 -0.80 10.81
CA ARG A 139 -3.52 -1.82 10.50
C ARG A 139 -3.06 -2.76 9.39
N ASP A 140 -2.51 -2.21 8.32
CA ASP A 140 -1.99 -2.98 7.18
C ASP A 140 -0.85 -3.90 7.66
N ILE A 141 0.12 -3.37 8.43
CA ILE A 141 1.19 -4.16 9.05
C ILE A 141 0.63 -5.32 9.91
N ASP A 142 -0.41 -5.05 10.69
CA ASP A 142 -0.97 -5.99 11.65
C ASP A 142 -1.85 -7.07 11.00
N THR A 143 -2.41 -6.82 9.81
CA THR A 143 -3.47 -7.67 9.24
C THR A 143 -3.15 -8.24 7.85
N ASN A 144 -2.24 -7.63 7.11
CA ASN A 144 -1.89 -8.08 5.77
C ASN A 144 -0.95 -9.30 5.82
N PRO A 145 -1.32 -10.46 5.24
CA PRO A 145 -0.52 -11.68 5.32
C PRO A 145 0.89 -11.53 4.71
N PHE A 146 1.03 -10.78 3.62
CA PHE A 146 2.31 -10.55 2.97
C PHE A 146 3.23 -9.70 3.87
N LEU A 147 2.70 -8.64 4.47
CA LEU A 147 3.45 -7.79 5.40
C LEU A 147 3.83 -8.55 6.68
N GLN A 148 2.91 -9.34 7.26
CA GLN A 148 3.20 -10.17 8.43
C GLN A 148 4.36 -11.14 8.19
N THR A 149 4.35 -11.81 7.04
CA THR A 149 5.42 -12.74 6.62
C THR A 149 6.77 -12.04 6.47
N ASN A 150 6.77 -10.75 6.11
CA ASN A 150 7.97 -9.94 5.92
C ASN A 150 8.20 -8.93 7.07
N SER A 151 7.60 -9.13 8.24
CA SER A 151 7.61 -8.18 9.35
C SER A 151 9.01 -7.74 9.80
N SER A 152 10.02 -8.60 9.71
CA SER A 152 11.41 -8.26 10.04
C SER A 152 12.06 -7.26 9.07
N LYS A 153 11.48 -7.07 7.88
CA LYS A 153 11.94 -6.12 6.85
C LYS A 153 11.15 -4.82 6.83
N ILE A 154 10.11 -4.70 7.66
CA ILE A 154 9.23 -3.54 7.68
C ILE A 154 9.80 -2.46 8.59
N GLN A 155 9.87 -1.25 8.06
CA GLN A 155 10.12 -0.03 8.79
C GLN A 155 8.94 0.93 8.63
N PHE A 156 8.29 1.28 9.74
CA PHE A 156 7.35 2.39 9.75
C PHE A 156 8.11 3.71 9.98
N ILE A 157 7.95 4.67 9.08
CA ILE A 157 8.47 6.03 9.24
C ILE A 157 7.29 7.01 9.20
N PRO A 158 7.07 7.83 10.24
CA PRO A 158 6.02 8.83 10.19
C PRO A 158 6.31 9.83 9.06
N GLY A 159 5.35 10.00 8.17
CA GLY A 159 5.41 11.01 7.11
C GLY A 159 5.28 12.43 7.69
N ILE A 160 5.30 13.43 6.81
CA ILE A 160 4.79 14.75 7.18
C ILE A 160 3.33 14.58 7.61
N GLU A 161 3.02 14.98 8.83
CA GLU A 161 1.66 14.89 9.36
C GLU A 161 0.74 15.84 8.59
N GLN A 162 -0.39 15.32 8.13
CA GLN A 162 -1.39 16.17 7.49
C GLN A 162 -2.19 16.96 8.52
N PRO A 163 -2.71 18.16 8.18
CA PRO A 163 -3.56 18.89 9.10
C PRO A 163 -4.82 18.08 9.48
N PRO A 164 -5.36 18.27 10.70
CA PRO A 164 -6.57 17.57 11.12
C PRO A 164 -7.74 17.87 10.17
N LYS A 165 -8.57 16.86 9.90
CA LYS A 165 -9.79 16.98 9.09
C LYS A 165 -9.56 17.41 7.63
N THR A 166 -8.37 17.20 7.08
CA THR A 166 -8.12 17.35 5.64
C THR A 166 -8.13 16.01 4.92
N SER A 167 -8.45 16.05 3.63
CA SER A 167 -8.46 14.89 2.73
C SER A 167 -7.21 14.88 1.82
N THR A 168 -6.07 15.28 2.38
CA THR A 168 -4.81 15.46 1.65
C THR A 168 -3.86 14.26 1.75
N CYS A 169 -4.28 13.15 2.37
CA CYS A 169 -3.43 11.99 2.64
C CYS A 169 -2.75 11.42 1.40
N TRP A 170 -3.45 11.40 0.26
CA TRP A 170 -2.90 10.97 -1.03
C TRP A 170 -1.71 11.83 -1.49
N ILE A 171 -1.76 13.16 -1.24
CA ILE A 171 -0.67 14.09 -1.58
C ILE A 171 0.58 13.77 -0.74
N HIS A 172 0.38 13.46 0.54
CA HIS A 172 1.46 13.12 1.45
C HIS A 172 2.08 11.77 1.10
N ALA A 173 1.26 10.77 0.79
CA ALA A 173 1.71 9.46 0.33
C ALA A 173 2.53 9.57 -0.97
N LEU A 174 2.02 10.30 -1.97
CA LEU A 174 2.71 10.53 -3.24
C LEU A 174 4.06 11.23 -3.07
N ALA A 175 4.12 12.28 -2.22
CA ALA A 175 5.36 12.99 -1.93
C ALA A 175 6.40 12.07 -1.28
N ASN A 176 5.98 11.25 -0.31
CA ASN A 176 6.86 10.30 0.36
C ASN A 176 7.40 9.25 -0.61
N LEU A 177 6.56 8.68 -1.49
CA LEU A 177 7.02 7.72 -2.48
C LEU A 177 8.03 8.33 -3.44
N ALA A 178 7.75 9.54 -3.97
CA ALA A 178 8.68 10.21 -4.87
C ALA A 178 10.04 10.44 -4.18
N SER A 179 10.03 10.90 -2.93
CA SER A 179 11.26 11.12 -2.15
C SER A 179 12.01 9.83 -1.78
N LEU A 180 11.29 8.75 -1.46
CA LEU A 180 11.90 7.44 -1.19
C LEU A 180 12.52 6.85 -2.47
N ALA A 181 11.82 6.96 -3.59
CA ALA A 181 12.29 6.48 -4.89
C ALA A 181 13.58 7.17 -5.34
N THR A 182 13.72 8.48 -5.10
CA THR A 182 14.90 9.25 -5.52
C THR A 182 16.01 9.27 -4.48
N CYS A 183 15.67 9.49 -3.22
CA CYS A 183 16.63 9.85 -2.18
C CYS A 183 16.70 8.82 -1.04
N SER A 184 15.89 7.76 -1.07
CA SER A 184 15.73 6.79 0.03
C SER A 184 15.39 7.44 1.38
N GLU A 185 14.76 8.62 1.35
CA GLU A 185 14.31 9.35 2.52
C GLU A 185 12.84 9.77 2.37
N VAL A 186 12.11 9.80 3.48
CA VAL A 186 10.75 10.36 3.54
C VAL A 186 10.78 11.86 3.22
N TYR A 187 9.76 12.34 2.50
CA TYR A 187 9.73 13.72 2.04
C TYR A 187 9.76 14.71 3.20
N LYS A 188 10.59 15.74 3.06
CA LYS A 188 10.68 16.87 3.99
C LYS A 188 10.26 18.12 3.25
N ARG A 189 9.41 18.93 3.88
CA ARG A 189 9.00 20.22 3.32
C ARG A 189 10.21 21.11 3.07
N GLN A 190 10.28 21.64 1.85
CA GLN A 190 11.29 22.60 1.43
C GLN A 190 10.85 24.04 1.73
N LYS A 191 9.54 24.29 1.82
CA LYS A 191 8.97 25.60 2.16
C LYS A 191 8.26 25.55 3.51
N SER A 192 8.35 26.63 4.28
CA SER A 192 7.67 26.76 5.58
C SER A 192 6.24 27.29 5.48
N GLY A 193 5.84 27.85 4.33
CA GLY A 193 4.52 28.44 4.10
C GLY A 193 3.67 27.67 3.09
N GLY A 194 2.34 27.80 3.19
CA GLY A 194 1.38 27.16 2.28
C GLY A 194 1.11 25.68 2.58
N THR A 195 0.24 25.08 1.76
CA THR A 195 -0.10 23.65 1.82
C THR A 195 0.94 22.80 1.07
N LEU A 196 1.03 21.51 1.40
CA LEU A 196 1.90 20.59 0.67
C LEU A 196 1.52 20.52 -0.82
N GLY A 197 0.23 20.48 -1.14
CA GLY A 197 -0.24 20.48 -2.52
C GLY A 197 0.23 21.70 -3.33
N GLN A 198 0.22 22.90 -2.74
CA GLN A 198 0.74 24.11 -3.38
C GLN A 198 2.26 24.06 -3.58
N GLU A 199 2.98 23.47 -2.62
CA GLU A 199 4.43 23.28 -2.71
C GLU A 199 4.79 22.34 -3.85
N LEU A 200 4.20 21.15 -3.90
CA LEU A 200 4.43 20.16 -4.95
C LEU A 200 4.00 20.68 -6.32
N HIS A 201 2.84 21.32 -6.42
CA HIS A 201 2.42 21.98 -7.66
C HIS A 201 3.44 23.00 -8.15
N SER A 202 4.02 23.80 -7.24
CA SER A 202 5.05 24.80 -7.61
C SER A 202 6.35 24.16 -8.11
N LEU A 203 6.69 22.95 -7.65
CA LEU A 203 7.87 22.21 -8.13
C LEU A 203 7.66 21.69 -9.57
N LEU A 204 6.43 21.33 -9.91
CA LEU A 204 6.07 20.78 -11.21
C LEU A 204 6.00 21.85 -12.31
N LEU A 205 5.69 23.09 -11.96
CA LEU A 205 5.66 24.20 -12.91
C LEU A 205 7.04 24.45 -13.55
N PRO A 206 7.09 24.84 -14.84
CA PRO A 206 8.33 25.27 -15.47
C PRO A 206 8.88 26.52 -14.76
N PRO A 207 10.22 26.67 -14.68
CA PRO A 207 10.82 27.84 -14.06
C PRO A 207 10.35 29.10 -14.79
N VAL A 208 9.68 30.00 -14.07
CA VAL A 208 9.28 31.29 -14.61
C VAL A 208 10.58 32.04 -14.96
N LYS A 209 10.86 32.16 -16.26
CA LYS A 209 11.95 33.00 -16.75
C LYS A 209 11.63 34.42 -16.28
N LYS A 210 12.29 34.88 -15.21
CA LYS A 210 12.25 36.28 -14.84
C LYS A 210 12.87 37.05 -15.99
N GLU A 211 12.03 37.63 -16.84
CA GLU A 211 12.49 38.64 -17.79
C GLU A 211 13.25 39.68 -16.97
N LYS A 212 14.56 39.77 -17.21
CA LYS A 212 15.35 40.88 -16.70
C LYS A 212 14.80 42.13 -17.36
N THR A 213 13.80 42.77 -16.76
CA THR A 213 13.41 44.15 -17.04
C THR A 213 14.55 45.04 -16.55
N GLY A 214 15.59 45.07 -17.36
CA GLY A 214 16.82 45.81 -17.17
C GLY A 214 17.30 46.35 -18.51
N LYS A 215 16.41 46.94 -19.31
CA LYS A 215 16.82 47.91 -20.33
C LYS A 215 16.75 49.30 -19.70
N LYS A 216 17.85 49.68 -19.05
CA LYS A 216 18.25 51.08 -18.98
C LYS A 216 18.32 51.58 -20.42
N ALA A 217 17.46 52.52 -20.78
CA ALA A 217 17.52 53.19 -22.07
C ALA A 217 18.90 53.83 -22.24
N MET A 218 19.63 53.42 -23.27
CA MET A 218 20.82 54.11 -23.75
C MET A 218 20.50 54.65 -25.15
N PRO A 219 20.94 55.86 -25.53
CA PRO A 219 20.52 56.52 -26.76
C PRO A 219 21.12 55.85 -28.01
N PRO A 220 20.50 56.03 -29.19
CA PRO A 220 20.94 55.38 -30.42
C PRO A 220 22.24 56.00 -30.92
N GLN A 221 23.21 55.17 -31.29
CA GLN A 221 24.32 55.56 -32.16
C GLN A 221 24.23 54.84 -33.52
N PRO A 222 24.73 55.47 -34.59
CA PRO A 222 24.41 55.11 -35.95
C PRO A 222 25.39 54.09 -36.54
N ASN A 223 24.80 53.06 -37.12
CA ASN A 223 25.13 52.40 -38.39
C ASN A 223 26.58 52.52 -38.93
N GLU A 224 27.35 51.43 -38.84
CA GLU A 224 28.46 51.16 -39.77
C GLU A 224 28.54 49.66 -40.12
N GLN A 225 28.30 49.44 -41.41
CA GLN A 225 28.63 48.36 -42.36
C GLN A 225 29.30 47.04 -41.93
N SER A 226 28.78 45.97 -42.55
CA SER A 226 29.26 44.58 -42.59
C SER A 226 30.71 44.40 -43.07
N PRO A 227 31.30 43.19 -42.86
CA PRO A 227 31.39 42.30 -44.03
C PRO A 227 31.22 40.79 -43.75
N LEU A 228 30.73 40.15 -44.82
CA LEU A 228 30.79 38.75 -45.29
C LEU A 228 31.76 37.78 -44.59
N LEU A 229 31.28 36.58 -44.28
CA LEU A 229 32.06 35.34 -44.07
C LEU A 229 31.20 34.12 -44.49
N PRO A 230 31.80 32.95 -44.77
CA PRO A 230 31.54 32.19 -45.99
C PRO A 230 30.75 30.89 -45.75
N THR A 231 30.21 30.40 -46.87
CA THR A 231 29.55 29.11 -47.08
C THR A 231 30.29 27.93 -46.43
N ILE A 232 29.61 27.21 -45.54
CA ILE A 232 30.03 25.90 -45.01
C ILE A 232 29.39 24.81 -45.87
N PRO A 233 30.13 23.80 -46.36
CA PRO A 233 29.57 22.72 -47.16
C PRO A 233 28.75 21.74 -46.31
N LEU A 234 27.61 21.40 -46.86
CA LEU A 234 26.65 20.39 -46.42
C LEU A 234 27.30 19.00 -46.41
N VAL A 235 27.46 18.40 -45.23
CA VAL A 235 27.86 16.99 -45.09
C VAL A 235 26.60 16.15 -44.96
N GLU A 236 26.31 15.42 -46.03
CA GLU A 236 25.26 14.41 -46.15
C GLU A 236 25.54 13.26 -45.17
N LYS A 237 24.66 13.09 -44.15
CA LYS A 237 24.75 11.96 -43.23
C LYS A 237 23.81 10.85 -43.71
N LYS A 238 24.45 9.79 -44.18
CA LYS A 238 23.92 8.50 -44.63
C LYS A 238 22.89 7.92 -43.64
N GLU A 239 21.68 7.68 -44.14
CA GLU A 239 20.64 6.92 -43.45
C GLU A 239 21.07 5.45 -43.33
N THR A 240 21.10 4.95 -42.09
CA THR A 240 21.21 3.52 -41.82
C THR A 240 19.82 3.01 -41.51
N VAL A 241 19.25 2.29 -42.48
CA VAL A 241 18.05 1.47 -42.34
C VAL A 241 18.31 0.42 -41.26
N ILE A 242 17.59 0.50 -40.14
CA ILE A 242 17.50 -0.58 -39.15
C ILE A 242 16.17 -1.26 -39.36
N THR A 243 16.27 -2.52 -39.76
CA THR A 243 15.22 -3.50 -39.97
C THR A 243 14.36 -3.67 -38.72
N GLU A 244 13.04 -3.58 -38.88
CA GLU A 244 12.05 -3.98 -37.89
C GLU A 244 12.33 -5.42 -37.46
N THR A 245 12.71 -5.60 -36.19
CA THR A 245 12.68 -6.91 -35.54
C THR A 245 11.37 -6.98 -34.78
N GLU A 246 10.45 -7.80 -35.27
CA GLU A 246 9.18 -8.11 -34.63
C GLU A 246 9.40 -8.50 -33.16
N SER A 247 8.79 -7.74 -32.25
CA SER A 247 8.72 -8.11 -30.84
C SER A 247 7.80 -9.33 -30.66
N PRO A 248 8.22 -10.38 -29.94
CA PRO A 248 7.35 -11.51 -29.65
C PRO A 248 6.27 -11.08 -28.65
N ARG A 249 5.00 -11.17 -29.06
CA ARG A 249 3.83 -11.13 -28.17
C ARG A 249 3.93 -12.28 -27.17
N PHE A 250 4.40 -12.01 -25.96
CA PHE A 250 4.32 -12.95 -24.85
C PHE A 250 2.96 -12.81 -24.15
N SER A 251 1.97 -13.49 -24.72
CA SER A 251 0.74 -13.87 -24.04
C SER A 251 0.94 -15.23 -23.38
N LYS A 252 1.25 -15.28 -22.09
CA LYS A 252 1.01 -16.48 -21.26
C LYS A 252 0.58 -16.08 -19.85
N ARG A 253 -0.73 -16.12 -19.66
CA ARG A 253 -1.46 -16.23 -18.40
C ARG A 253 -0.88 -17.40 -17.60
N ALA A 254 -0.22 -17.12 -16.47
CA ALA A 254 0.24 -18.15 -15.55
C ALA A 254 -0.94 -18.57 -14.66
N THR A 255 -1.65 -19.64 -15.03
CA THR A 255 -2.51 -20.38 -14.11
C THR A 255 -1.67 -21.47 -13.44
N PHE A 256 -1.27 -21.28 -12.19
CA PHE A 256 -0.64 -22.32 -11.39
C PHE A 256 -1.14 -22.30 -9.95
N PHE A 257 -2.27 -22.98 -9.72
CA PHE A 257 -2.48 -23.75 -8.49
C PHE A 257 -2.60 -25.21 -8.89
N LYS A 258 -1.51 -25.97 -8.71
CA LYS A 258 -1.54 -27.42 -8.71
C LYS A 258 -1.34 -27.84 -7.26
N ALA A 259 -2.43 -28.23 -6.61
CA ALA A 259 -2.38 -28.82 -5.29
C ALA A 259 -1.60 -30.13 -5.36
N GLU A 260 -0.48 -30.21 -4.64
CA GLU A 260 0.16 -31.48 -4.32
C GLU A 260 -0.54 -32.08 -3.10
N ASP A 261 -1.18 -33.23 -3.30
CA ASP A 261 -1.64 -34.11 -2.25
C ASP A 261 -0.45 -34.59 -1.40
N LYS A 262 -0.31 -34.07 -0.18
CA LYS A 262 0.50 -34.71 0.87
C LYS A 262 -0.40 -35.35 1.92
N LYS A 263 -0.27 -36.67 2.03
CA LYS A 263 -0.82 -37.52 3.09
C LYS A 263 -0.34 -37.08 4.49
N PRO A 264 -1.11 -37.39 5.54
CA PRO A 264 -0.97 -36.77 6.85
C PRO A 264 0.18 -37.41 7.64
N SER A 265 1.07 -36.56 8.17
CA SER A 265 1.94 -36.91 9.28
C SER A 265 1.24 -36.58 10.60
N GLU A 266 1.24 -37.54 11.53
CA GLU A 266 0.69 -37.44 12.89
C GLU A 266 1.30 -36.29 13.71
N PRO A 267 0.57 -35.79 14.74
CA PRO A 267 0.85 -34.50 15.35
C PRO A 267 1.87 -34.61 16.49
N ALA A 268 2.81 -33.68 16.51
CA ALA A 268 3.51 -33.29 17.73
C ALA A 268 2.66 -32.22 18.45
N THR A 269 2.23 -32.56 19.66
CA THR A 269 1.92 -31.62 20.76
C THR A 269 3.12 -30.66 20.94
N ASP A 270 3.02 -29.38 21.28
CA ASP A 270 2.05 -28.70 22.13
C ASP A 270 2.26 -27.17 21.96
N SER A 271 1.18 -26.42 21.71
CA SER A 271 1.11 -24.99 22.05
C SER A 271 -0.35 -24.53 22.08
N LYS A 272 -1.00 -24.77 23.21
CA LYS A 272 -2.11 -24.01 23.81
C LYS A 272 -2.86 -23.03 22.88
N SER A 273 -3.77 -23.57 22.07
CA SER A 273 -4.78 -22.84 21.29
C SER A 273 -6.00 -22.49 22.16
N TYR A 274 -5.90 -21.44 22.98
CA TYR A 274 -7.06 -20.87 23.70
C TYR A 274 -7.84 -19.83 22.85
N THR A 275 -7.25 -19.34 21.77
CA THR A 275 -7.83 -18.26 20.94
C THR A 275 -8.86 -18.75 19.93
N ALA A 276 -8.69 -19.97 19.39
CA ALA A 276 -9.62 -20.52 18.38
C ALA A 276 -11.00 -20.91 18.97
N SER A 277 -11.04 -21.38 20.23
CA SER A 277 -12.29 -21.81 20.89
C SER A 277 -13.13 -20.62 21.38
N LEU A 278 -12.50 -19.52 21.79
CA LEU A 278 -13.20 -18.28 22.14
C LEU A 278 -13.85 -17.65 20.90
N GLY A 279 -13.15 -17.66 19.76
CA GLY A 279 -13.66 -17.11 18.49
C GLY A 279 -14.95 -17.78 18.01
N LEU A 280 -15.05 -19.11 18.14
CA LEU A 280 -16.24 -19.87 17.74
C LEU A 280 -17.48 -19.57 18.61
N LEU A 281 -17.28 -19.27 19.91
CA LEU A 281 -18.37 -18.83 20.79
C LEU A 281 -18.94 -17.47 20.38
N PHE A 282 -18.07 -16.50 20.05
CA PHE A 282 -18.51 -15.17 19.64
C PHE A 282 -19.22 -15.21 18.28
N ILE A 283 -18.74 -16.03 17.34
CA ILE A 283 -19.43 -16.25 16.06
C ILE A 283 -20.80 -16.92 16.28
N GLY A 284 -20.90 -17.95 17.14
CA GLY A 284 -22.19 -18.59 17.45
C GLY A 284 -23.19 -17.65 18.14
N ALA A 285 -22.74 -16.85 19.10
CA ALA A 285 -23.58 -15.89 19.82
C ALA A 285 -24.05 -14.73 18.93
N THR A 286 -23.18 -14.23 18.04
CA THR A 286 -23.53 -13.17 17.09
C THR A 286 -24.50 -13.65 16.02
N VAL A 287 -24.29 -14.85 15.45
CA VAL A 287 -25.24 -15.45 14.49
C VAL A 287 -26.60 -15.69 15.14
N THR A 288 -26.63 -16.13 16.41
CA THR A 288 -27.89 -16.33 17.14
C THR A 288 -28.59 -15.01 17.41
N GLY A 289 -27.86 -13.97 17.81
CA GLY A 289 -28.41 -12.62 18.06
C GLY A 289 -28.91 -11.91 16.80
N VAL A 290 -28.19 -12.04 15.67
CA VAL A 290 -28.62 -11.54 14.36
C VAL A 290 -29.83 -12.33 13.87
N ALA A 291 -29.91 -13.64 14.12
CA ALA A 291 -31.08 -14.43 13.77
C ALA A 291 -32.33 -14.05 14.58
N THR A 292 -32.22 -13.72 15.88
CA THR A 292 -33.35 -13.21 16.69
C THR A 292 -33.78 -11.80 16.30
N LEU A 293 -32.85 -10.93 15.91
CA LEU A 293 -33.16 -9.60 15.37
C LEU A 293 -33.73 -9.65 13.94
N ALA A 294 -33.28 -10.60 13.12
CA ALA A 294 -33.87 -10.87 11.81
C ALA A 294 -35.28 -11.47 11.93
N LEU A 295 -35.57 -12.23 13.00
CA LEU A 295 -36.91 -12.78 13.25
C LEU A 295 -37.95 -11.69 13.54
N THR A 296 -37.55 -10.53 14.07
CA THR A 296 -38.46 -9.39 14.31
C THR A 296 -38.57 -8.44 13.12
N ALA A 297 -37.55 -8.38 12.26
CA ALA A 297 -37.52 -7.49 11.10
C ALA A 297 -37.91 -8.14 9.76
N VAL A 298 -37.95 -9.49 9.66
CA VAL A 298 -38.13 -10.19 8.38
C VAL A 298 -39.24 -11.24 8.47
N ILE A 299 -40.49 -10.78 8.35
CA ILE A 299 -41.67 -11.64 8.08
C ILE A 299 -41.75 -12.04 6.58
N THR A 300 -40.80 -11.62 5.73
CA THR A 300 -40.88 -11.82 4.27
C THR A 300 -39.94 -12.88 3.69
N LEU A 301 -39.01 -13.44 4.46
CA LEU A 301 -38.23 -14.62 4.03
C LEU A 301 -38.99 -15.89 4.39
N SER A 302 -39.06 -16.84 3.44
CA SER A 302 -39.85 -18.07 3.60
C SER A 302 -39.45 -18.83 4.86
N LEU A 303 -40.44 -19.23 5.65
CA LEU A 303 -40.33 -20.00 6.90
C LEU A 303 -39.24 -21.10 6.89
N PRO A 304 -39.03 -21.88 5.81
CA PRO A 304 -38.02 -22.94 5.78
C PRO A 304 -36.58 -22.44 5.91
N VAL A 305 -36.27 -21.26 5.35
CA VAL A 305 -34.91 -20.69 5.37
C VAL A 305 -34.56 -20.20 6.78
N SER A 306 -35.51 -19.53 7.45
CA SER A 306 -35.34 -19.07 8.82
C SER A 306 -35.16 -20.23 9.81
N ILE A 307 -35.91 -21.32 9.63
CA ILE A 307 -35.75 -22.54 10.42
C ILE A 307 -34.37 -23.17 10.17
N GLY A 308 -33.91 -23.23 8.91
CA GLY A 308 -32.60 -23.75 8.55
C GLY A 308 -31.46 -23.00 9.26
N LEU A 309 -31.47 -21.67 9.18
CA LEU A 309 -30.46 -20.83 9.83
C LEU A 309 -30.44 -20.98 11.35
N LEU A 310 -31.61 -21.08 11.98
CA LEU A 310 -31.73 -21.26 13.43
C LEU A 310 -31.13 -22.61 13.86
N VAL A 311 -31.44 -23.70 13.13
CA VAL A 311 -30.87 -25.03 13.40
C VAL A 311 -29.36 -25.04 13.21
N THR A 312 -28.84 -24.43 12.14
CA THR A 312 -27.39 -24.34 11.89
C THR A 312 -26.67 -23.56 12.99
N GLY A 313 -27.23 -22.42 13.43
CA GLY A 313 -26.68 -21.64 14.53
C GLY A 313 -26.62 -22.42 15.85
N LEU A 314 -27.68 -23.17 16.16
CA LEU A 314 -27.74 -24.03 17.35
C LEU A 314 -26.70 -25.16 17.32
N LEU A 315 -26.49 -25.78 16.15
CA LEU A 315 -25.48 -26.83 15.99
C LEU A 315 -24.06 -26.28 16.21
N ILE A 316 -23.74 -25.12 15.63
CA ILE A 316 -22.43 -24.48 15.82
C ILE A 316 -22.19 -24.13 17.29
N LEU A 317 -23.22 -23.61 17.97
CA LEU A 317 -23.15 -23.27 19.40
C LEU A 317 -22.91 -24.51 20.29
N LEU A 318 -23.59 -25.63 20.00
CA LEU A 318 -23.40 -26.89 20.71
C LEU A 318 -21.99 -27.47 20.50
N VAL A 319 -21.46 -27.39 19.27
CA VAL A 319 -20.08 -27.84 18.98
C VAL A 319 -19.06 -26.98 19.72
N GLY A 320 -19.25 -25.65 19.74
CA GLY A 320 -18.40 -24.75 20.52
C GLY A 320 -18.42 -25.07 22.02
N ALA A 321 -19.60 -25.31 22.59
CA ALA A 321 -19.75 -25.68 23.99
C ALA A 321 -19.06 -27.03 24.32
N ALA A 322 -19.20 -28.03 23.46
CA ALA A 322 -18.56 -29.34 23.65
C ALA A 322 -17.02 -29.23 23.64
N LEU A 323 -16.45 -28.44 22.72
CA LEU A 323 -15.01 -28.21 22.64
C LEU A 323 -14.46 -27.51 23.91
N LEU A 324 -15.22 -26.60 24.51
CA LEU A 324 -14.83 -25.96 25.77
C LEU A 324 -14.85 -26.92 26.95
N THR A 325 -15.91 -27.74 27.06
CA THR A 325 -15.99 -28.73 28.15
C THR A 325 -14.87 -29.77 28.06
N LYS A 326 -14.48 -30.18 26.84
CA LYS A 326 -13.37 -31.12 26.64
C LYS A 326 -12.03 -30.53 27.06
N ASN A 327 -11.77 -29.25 26.78
CA ASN A 327 -10.53 -28.59 27.18
C ASN A 327 -10.48 -28.28 28.69
N CYS A 328 -11.62 -28.05 29.35
CA CYS A 328 -11.67 -27.90 30.81
C CYS A 328 -11.42 -29.23 31.55
N LEU A 329 -11.85 -30.37 31.01
CA LEU A 329 -11.61 -31.68 31.62
C LEU A 329 -10.15 -32.15 31.51
N VAL A 330 -9.47 -31.81 30.42
CA VAL A 330 -8.04 -32.14 30.24
C VAL A 330 -7.15 -31.30 31.15
N SER A 331 -7.50 -30.03 31.40
CA SER A 331 -6.71 -29.14 32.25
C SER A 331 -6.69 -29.50 33.74
N ASN A 332 -7.62 -30.34 34.22
CA ASN A 332 -7.68 -30.77 35.62
C ASN A 332 -7.03 -32.14 35.87
N ALA A 333 -6.60 -32.85 34.83
CA ALA A 333 -5.97 -34.16 34.95
C ALA A 333 -4.44 -34.09 35.15
N ASP A 334 -3.82 -32.97 34.78
CA ASP A 334 -2.35 -32.80 34.81
C ASP A 334 -1.83 -32.13 36.10
N GLU A 335 -2.70 -31.62 36.97
CA GLU A 335 -2.29 -30.97 38.24
C GLU A 335 -2.16 -31.93 39.45
N GLU A 336 -2.52 -33.22 39.32
CA GLU A 336 -2.45 -34.19 40.44
C GLU A 336 -1.18 -35.06 40.48
N ILE A 337 -0.16 -34.86 39.61
CA ILE A 337 1.02 -35.76 39.54
C ILE A 337 2.34 -35.11 40.00
N GLU A 338 2.35 -33.85 40.42
CA GLU A 338 3.61 -33.15 40.81
C GLU A 338 3.68 -32.82 42.31
N LEU A 339 3.49 -33.83 43.17
CA LEU A 339 3.67 -33.71 44.63
C LEU A 339 4.17 -35.03 45.23
N ASP A 340 5.32 -35.56 44.77
CA ASP A 340 6.03 -36.62 45.49
C ASP A 340 7.47 -36.87 44.98
N SER A 341 8.35 -35.86 44.98
CA SER A 341 9.79 -36.15 44.76
C SER A 341 10.78 -35.06 45.23
N GLU A 342 10.73 -34.60 46.48
CA GLU A 342 11.90 -33.94 47.09
C GLU A 342 12.01 -34.26 48.59
N GLU A 343 12.52 -35.45 48.94
CA GLU A 343 13.16 -35.66 50.25
C GLU A 343 14.19 -36.78 50.19
N SER A 344 15.47 -36.44 50.00
CA SER A 344 16.61 -37.04 50.71
C SER A 344 17.93 -36.59 50.09
N TYR A 345 18.67 -35.70 50.75
CA TYR A 345 20.14 -35.77 50.75
C TYR A 345 20.67 -35.22 52.07
N SER A 346 21.10 -36.14 52.92
CA SER A 346 21.89 -35.92 54.11
C SER A 346 23.36 -35.71 53.73
N PHE A 347 24.08 -34.86 54.46
CA PHE A 347 25.50 -35.09 54.71
C PHE A 347 25.90 -34.61 56.11
N SER A 348 26.76 -35.44 56.70
CA SER A 348 27.35 -35.37 58.03
C SER A 348 28.35 -34.24 58.22
#